data_AF-A0A3D4PGN9-F1
#
_entry.id   AF-A0A3D4PGN9-F1
#
_cell.length_a   1.000
_cell.length_b   1.000
_cell.length_c   1.000
_cell.angle_alpha   90.00
_cell.angle_beta   90.00
_cell.angle_gamma   90.00
#
_symmetry.space_group_name_H-M   'P 1'
#
loop_
_entity.id
_entity.type
_entity.pdbx_description
1 polymer ?
#
loop_
_entity_poly.entity_id
_entity_poly.type
_entity_poly.pdbx_seq_one_letter_code
_entity_poly.pdbx_strand_id
1 'polypeptide(L)'
;MPYLEDGTPVDIILNPLGVPSRMNVGQILETQLGWAAQKLGFRALCPVFDSIDENEIFDLMVEAGLPKDGKSQLYDGRTGEPHEQKTTVGQIYMLKLHHL
;
A
#
# COMPACT_ATOMS: atom_id res chain seq x y z
N MET A 1 -10.41 13.69 -0.44
CA MET A 1 -9.95 12.30 -0.55
C MET A 1 -10.13 11.63 0.80
N PRO A 2 -10.35 10.30 0.86
CA PRO A 2 -10.24 9.59 2.11
C PRO A 2 -8.86 9.82 2.76
N TYR A 3 -8.81 9.78 4.08
CA TYR A 3 -7.59 10.06 4.84
C TYR A 3 -7.35 9.01 5.93
N LEU A 4 -6.09 8.87 6.33
CA LEU A 4 -5.61 7.99 7.40
C LEU A 4 -5.89 8.59 8.79
N GLU A 5 -5.72 7.80 9.84
CA GLU A 5 -5.89 8.26 11.24
C GLU A 5 -5.03 9.48 11.61
N ASP A 6 -3.88 9.65 10.95
CA ASP A 6 -2.97 10.79 11.13
C ASP A 6 -3.38 12.05 10.33
N GLY A 7 -4.50 11.99 9.60
CA GLY A 7 -5.00 13.09 8.76
C GLY A 7 -4.43 13.11 7.35
N THR A 8 -3.48 12.23 7.00
CA THR A 8 -2.85 12.20 5.68
C THR A 8 -3.85 11.71 4.63
N PRO A 9 -4.17 12.51 3.59
CA PRO A 9 -5.04 12.07 2.50
C PRO A 9 -4.32 11.09 1.57
N VAL A 10 -5.07 10.17 0.96
CA VAL A 10 -4.53 9.31 -0.10
C VAL A 10 -4.47 10.04 -1.44
N ASP A 11 -3.45 9.74 -2.25
CA ASP A 11 -3.26 10.38 -3.56
C ASP A 11 -4.03 9.68 -4.69
N ILE A 12 -4.02 8.34 -4.70
CA ILE A 12 -4.58 7.51 -5.77
C ILE A 12 -5.41 6.38 -5.16
N ILE A 13 -6.60 6.14 -5.70
CA ILE A 13 -7.47 5.01 -5.33
C ILE A 13 -7.57 4.08 -6.53
N LEU A 14 -7.18 2.82 -6.34
CA LEU A 14 -7.27 1.77 -7.35
C LEU A 14 -8.51 0.90 -7.12
N ASN A 15 -9.12 0.42 -8.20
CA ASN A 15 -10.24 -0.50 -8.11
C ASN A 15 -9.75 -1.88 -7.63
N PRO A 16 -10.30 -2.44 -6.53
CA PRO A 16 -9.86 -3.73 -5.98
C PRO A 16 -10.06 -4.90 -6.94
N LEU A 17 -11.01 -4.82 -7.88
CA LEU A 17 -11.26 -5.89 -8.85
C LEU A 17 -10.11 -6.10 -9.84
N GLY A 18 -9.21 -5.12 -9.99
CA GLY A 18 -8.11 -5.17 -10.94
C GLY A 18 -7.01 -6.17 -10.61
N VAL A 19 -6.84 -6.50 -9.31
CA VAL A 19 -5.83 -7.43 -8.81
C VAL A 19 -6.22 -8.89 -9.03
N PRO A 20 -7.37 -9.40 -8.52
CA PRO A 20 -7.73 -10.81 -8.65
C PRO A 20 -8.01 -11.20 -10.11
N SER A 21 -8.57 -10.29 -10.92
CA SER A 21 -8.86 -10.56 -12.33
C SER A 21 -7.61 -10.73 -13.20
N ARG A 22 -6.45 -10.21 -12.77
CA ARG A 22 -5.18 -10.26 -13.52
C ARG A 22 -4.09 -11.04 -12.81
N MET A 23 -4.39 -11.60 -11.64
CA MET A 23 -3.43 -12.30 -10.78
C MET A 23 -2.17 -11.46 -10.45
N ASN A 24 -2.31 -10.13 -10.36
CA ASN A 24 -1.19 -9.23 -10.12
C ASN A 24 -0.92 -9.05 -8.61
N VAL A 25 -0.54 -10.14 -7.94
CA VAL A 25 -0.26 -10.14 -6.49
C VAL A 25 0.93 -9.23 -6.14
N GLY A 26 1.91 -9.14 -7.06
CA GLY A 26 3.08 -8.27 -6.89
C GLY A 26 2.72 -6.81 -6.62
N GLN A 27 1.59 -6.32 -7.15
CA GLN A 27 1.10 -4.97 -6.87
C GLN A 27 0.82 -4.75 -5.38
N ILE A 28 0.24 -5.73 -4.71
CA ILE A 28 -0.06 -5.64 -3.27
C ILE A 28 1.22 -5.73 -2.46
N LEU A 29 2.12 -6.66 -2.81
CA LEU A 29 3.40 -6.84 -2.14
C LEU A 29 4.30 -5.60 -2.26
N GLU A 30 4.36 -4.99 -3.45
CA GLU A 30 5.06 -3.71 -3.67
C GLU A 30 4.46 -2.60 -2.80
N THR A 31 3.14 -2.52 -2.74
CA THR A 31 2.42 -1.50 -1.95
C THR A 31 2.79 -1.57 -0.46
N GLN A 32 2.88 -2.79 0.10
CA GLN A 32 3.25 -3.03 1.49
C GLN A 32 4.74 -2.77 1.73
N LEU A 33 5.61 -3.38 0.94
CA LEU A 33 7.06 -3.20 1.07
C LEU A 33 7.47 -1.74 0.88
N GLY A 34 6.89 -1.05 -0.09
CA GLY A 34 7.12 0.37 -0.33
C GLY A 34 6.72 1.23 0.87
N TRP A 35 5.64 0.87 1.57
CA TRP A 35 5.19 1.60 2.76
C TRP A 35 6.14 1.39 3.94
N ALA A 36 6.54 0.16 4.21
CA ALA A 36 7.56 -0.15 5.21
C ALA A 36 8.89 0.55 4.90
N ALA A 37 9.33 0.50 3.63
CA ALA A 37 10.55 1.15 3.17
C ALA A 37 10.53 2.66 3.36
N GLN A 38 9.41 3.33 3.07
CA GLN A 38 9.23 4.76 3.33
C GLN A 38 9.34 5.09 4.83
N LYS A 39 8.68 4.29 5.68
CA LYS A 39 8.66 4.51 7.14
C LYS A 39 10.02 4.27 7.79
N LEU A 40 10.74 3.24 7.36
CA LEU A 40 12.04 2.84 7.89
C LEU A 40 13.21 3.55 7.22
N GLY A 41 12.97 4.27 6.12
CA GLY A 41 13.98 5.09 5.45
C GLY A 41 15.00 4.28 4.63
N PHE A 42 14.57 3.15 4.04
CA PHE A 42 15.42 2.36 3.14
C PHE A 42 14.83 2.27 1.73
N ARG A 43 15.63 1.75 0.79
CA ARG A 43 15.17 1.42 -0.55
C ARG A 43 15.26 -0.08 -0.75
N ALA A 44 14.13 -0.72 -1.01
CA ALA A 44 14.10 -2.13 -1.38
C ALA A 44 14.72 -2.32 -2.77
N LEU A 45 15.61 -3.30 -2.90
CA LEU A 45 16.12 -3.78 -4.18
C LEU A 45 15.49 -5.16 -4.41
N CYS A 46 14.63 -5.27 -5.42
CA CYS A 46 13.97 -6.54 -5.78
C CYS A 46 14.41 -6.97 -7.19
N PRO A 47 15.57 -7.63 -7.34
CA PRO A 47 15.97 -8.24 -8.61
C PRO A 47 14.92 -9.23 -9.11
N VAL A 48 14.85 -9.38 -10.43
CA VAL A 48 13.96 -10.36 -11.05
C VAL A 48 14.39 -11.76 -10.60
N PHE A 49 13.47 -12.50 -9.99
CA PHE A 49 13.65 -13.86 -9.42
C PHE A 49 14.43 -13.98 -8.11
N ASP A 50 14.85 -12.87 -7.50
CA ASP A 50 15.52 -12.87 -6.20
C ASP A 50 14.94 -11.76 -5.32
N SER A 51 13.62 -11.85 -5.12
CA SER A 51 12.86 -10.91 -4.31
C SER A 51 12.73 -11.39 -2.87
N ILE A 52 12.48 -10.44 -1.98
CA ILE A 52 12.14 -10.68 -0.58
C ILE A 52 10.92 -11.63 -0.44
N ASP A 53 10.97 -12.51 0.55
CA ASP A 53 9.85 -13.39 0.89
C ASP A 53 8.67 -12.58 1.46
N GLU A 54 7.44 -13.05 1.22
CA GLU A 54 6.23 -12.39 1.70
C GLU A 54 6.23 -12.22 3.24
N ASN A 55 6.74 -13.21 3.97
CA ASN A 55 6.78 -13.14 5.44
C ASN A 55 7.74 -12.05 5.93
N GLU A 56 8.86 -11.87 5.24
CA GLU A 56 9.82 -10.82 5.58
C GLU A 56 9.22 -9.42 5.33
N ILE A 57 8.41 -9.24 4.28
CA ILE A 57 7.65 -7.99 4.05
C ILE A 57 6.73 -7.73 5.24
N PHE A 58 6.01 -8.74 5.72
CA PHE A 58 5.12 -8.59 6.86
C PHE A 58 5.84 -8.26 8.16
N ASP A 59 7.03 -8.82 8.36
CA ASP A 59 7.85 -8.52 9.53
C ASP A 59 8.40 -7.08 9.46
N LEU A 60 8.82 -6.62 8.28
CA LEU A 60 9.19 -5.21 8.04
C LEU A 60 8.03 -4.24 8.27
N MET A 61 6.81 -4.62 7.89
CA MET A 61 5.61 -3.81 8.17
C MET A 61 5.41 -3.66 9.68
N VAL A 62 5.55 -4.74 10.44
CA VAL A 62 5.45 -4.70 11.91
C VAL A 62 6.59 -3.86 12.52
N GLU A 63 7.82 -4.01 12.04
CA GLU A 63 8.97 -3.20 12.46
C GLU A 63 8.75 -1.70 12.19
N ALA A 64 8.14 -1.36 11.07
CA ALA A 64 7.75 0.00 10.70
C ALA A 64 6.59 0.58 11.55
N GLY A 65 6.00 -0.21 12.45
CA GLY A 65 4.82 0.15 13.23
C GLY A 65 3.53 0.18 12.39
N LEU A 66 3.49 -0.56 11.28
CA LEU A 66 2.36 -0.65 10.37
C LEU A 66 1.56 -1.95 10.59
N PRO A 67 0.28 -2.01 10.16
CA PRO A 67 -0.51 -3.24 10.22
C PRO A 67 0.11 -4.36 9.38
N LYS A 68 0.22 -5.57 9.95
CA LYS A 68 0.82 -6.73 9.28
C LYS A 68 0.10 -7.11 7.97
N ASP A 69 -1.21 -6.92 7.90
CA ASP A 69 -2.04 -7.19 6.72
C ASP A 69 -2.06 -6.02 5.70
N GLY A 70 -1.35 -4.92 6.00
CA GLY A 70 -1.32 -3.70 5.19
C GLY A 70 -2.65 -2.95 5.15
N LYS A 71 -3.61 -3.25 6.03
CA LYS A 71 -4.91 -2.60 6.06
C LYS A 71 -4.99 -1.54 7.13
N SER A 72 -5.41 -0.34 6.75
CA SER A 72 -5.64 0.78 7.65
C SER A 72 -7.08 1.25 7.63
N GLN A 73 -7.51 1.84 8.74
CA GLN A 73 -8.78 2.54 8.79
C GLN A 73 -8.66 3.82 7.96
N LEU A 74 -9.61 4.01 7.05
CA LEU A 74 -9.76 5.24 6.29
C LEU A 74 -11.04 5.95 6.72
N TYR A 75 -11.01 7.28 6.64
CA TYR A 75 -12.13 8.16 6.97
C TYR A 75 -12.57 8.90 5.71
N ASP A 76 -13.87 9.08 5.54
CA ASP A 76 -14.42 9.83 4.43
C ASP A 76 -14.06 11.32 4.60
N GLY A 77 -13.29 11.87 3.65
CA GLY A 77 -12.88 13.27 3.66
C GLY A 77 -14.02 14.30 3.53
N ARG A 78 -15.26 13.87 3.29
CA ARG A 78 -16.45 14.76 3.23
C ARG A 78 -17.24 14.76 4.53
N THR A 79 -17.41 13.60 5.16
CA THR A 79 -18.26 13.45 6.35
C THR A 79 -17.45 13.30 7.64
N GLY A 80 -16.20 12.85 7.56
CA GLY A 80 -15.36 12.50 8.70
C GLY A 80 -15.64 11.11 9.28
N GLU A 81 -16.62 10.39 8.76
CA GLU A 81 -17.00 9.06 9.26
C GLU A 81 -16.00 7.99 8.80
N PRO A 82 -15.67 7.01 9.65
CA PRO A 82 -14.83 5.88 9.24
C PRO A 82 -15.56 5.03 8.19
N HIS A 83 -14.82 4.54 7.19
CA HIS A 83 -15.33 3.52 6.30
C HIS A 83 -15.62 2.21 7.05
N GLU A 84 -16.64 1.48 6.60
CA GLU A 84 -17.11 0.24 7.24
C GLU A 84 -16.02 -0.84 7.32
N GLN A 85 -15.13 -0.88 6.33
CA GLN A 85 -14.04 -1.84 6.26
C GLN A 85 -12.69 -1.16 6.20
N LYS A 86 -11.69 -1.76 6.87
CA LYS A 86 -10.30 -1.39 6.69
C LYS A 86 -9.87 -1.67 5.25
N THR A 87 -9.08 -0.76 4.70
CA THR A 87 -8.66 -0.78 3.30
C THR A 87 -7.15 -0.95 3.22
N THR A 88 -6.68 -1.71 2.22
CA THR A 88 -5.24 -1.81 1.96
C THR A 88 -4.72 -0.45 1.48
N VAL A 89 -3.77 0.10 2.22
CA VAL A 89 -3.08 1.36 1.91
C VAL A 89 -1.59 1.06 1.83
N GLY A 90 -0.84 1.88 1.12
CA GLY A 90 0.62 1.80 1.11
C GLY A 90 1.22 2.69 0.03
N GLN A 91 2.44 2.36 -0.38
CA GLN A 91 3.20 3.15 -1.33
C GLN A 91 3.55 2.29 -2.54
N ILE A 92 3.12 2.72 -3.71
CA ILE A 92 3.39 2.04 -4.97
C ILE A 92 3.93 3.02 -6.00
N TYR A 93 4.82 2.55 -6.87
CA TYR A 93 5.36 3.38 -7.93
C TYR A 93 4.37 3.51 -9.11
N MET A 94 4.03 4.75 -9.46
CA MET A 94 3.11 5.06 -10.55
C MET A 94 3.85 5.75 -11.70
N LEU A 95 3.72 5.20 -12.90
CA LEU A 95 4.30 5.76 -14.13
C LEU A 95 3.29 6.60 -14.89
N LYS A 96 3.70 7.81 -15.30
CA LYS A 96 2.95 8.63 -16.26
C LYS A 96 3.31 8.19 -17.69
N LEU A 97 2.30 7.81 -18.47
CA LEU A 97 2.46 7.45 -19.88
C LEU A 97 2.27 8.67 -20.80
N HIS A 98 2.81 8.61 -22.01
CA HIS A 98 2.83 9.72 -22.98
C HIS A 98 1.47 9.97 -23.66
N HIS A 99 0.43 9.16 -23.42
CA HIS A 99 -0.86 9.30 -24.08
C HIS A 99 -1.69 10.47 -23.49
N LEU A 100 -1.21 11.69 -23.73
CA LEU A 100 -1.86 12.98 -23.49
C LEU A 100 -1.95 13.77 -24.81
#